data_AF-A0A4Q6C7F1-F1
#
_entry.id   AF-A0A4Q6C7F1-F1
#
_cell.length_a   1.000
_cell.length_b   1.000
_cell.length_c   1.000
_cell.angle_alpha   90.00
_cell.angle_beta   90.00
_cell.angle_gamma   90.00
#
_symmetry.space_group_name_H-M   'P 1'
#
loop_
_entity.id
_entity.type
_entity.pdbx_description
1 polymer ?
#
loop_
_entity_poly.entity_id
_entity_poly.type
_entity_poly.pdbx_seq_one_letter_code
_entity_poly.pdbx_strand_id
1 'polypeptide(L)'
;FLNLFFHAKLSGMPPKLLSDDGRHVVIRPLAYASEAEIADHARARAFPIIPCDLCGSQENLQRKQVQKMMAAWETETPGRIDQIARALARVEPSQLADPRLFDFLGLGASREVPAPGCG
;
A
#
# COMPACT_ATOMS: atom_id res chain seq x y z
N PHE A 1 4.14 3.89 -1.36
CA PHE A 1 4.96 4.41 -2.47
C PHE A 1 6.45 4.45 -2.19
N LEU A 2 6.92 4.89 -1.02
CA LEU A 2 8.36 4.96 -0.73
C LEU A 2 9.08 3.61 -0.91
N ASN A 3 8.49 2.52 -0.42
CA ASN A 3 9.06 1.17 -0.60
C ASN A 3 9.06 0.69 -2.06
N LEU A 4 8.09 1.15 -2.86
CA LEU A 4 7.99 0.81 -4.28
C LEU A 4 9.13 1.48 -5.08
N PHE A 5 9.43 2.75 -4.81
CA PHE A 5 10.43 3.51 -5.56
C PHE A 5 11.87 3.32 -5.06
N PHE A 6 12.07 3.11 -3.75
CA PHE A 6 13.42 3.10 -3.16
C PHE A 6 13.86 1.73 -2.65
N HIS A 7 12.93 0.82 -2.36
CA HIS A 7 13.23 -0.47 -1.72
C HIS A 7 12.77 -1.68 -2.56
N ALA A 8 12.36 -1.45 -3.81
CA ALA A 8 11.85 -2.46 -4.74
C ALA A 8 10.81 -3.42 -4.13
N LYS A 9 10.01 -2.94 -3.17
CA LYS A 9 9.07 -3.76 -2.40
C LYS A 9 7.68 -3.15 -2.40
N LEU A 10 6.71 -3.95 -2.80
CA LEU A 10 5.29 -3.66 -2.58
C LEU A 10 4.93 -3.99 -1.13
N SER A 11 5.01 -2.99 -0.25
CA SER A 11 4.39 -3.04 1.08
C SER A 11 3.15 -2.17 1.07
N GLY A 12 1.98 -2.80 1.19
CA GLY A 12 0.78 -2.09 1.62
C GLY A 12 0.95 -1.59 3.06
N MET A 13 0.24 -0.51 3.40
CA MET A 13 0.01 -0.13 4.80
C MET A 13 -1.37 -0.70 5.20
N PRO A 14 -1.45 -1.98 5.64
CA PRO A 14 -2.75 -2.57 5.93
C PRO A 14 -3.45 -1.80 7.07
N PRO A 15 -4.79 -1.75 7.06
CA PRO A 15 -5.57 -1.05 8.09
C PRO A 15 -5.42 -1.69 9.48
N LYS A 16 -5.07 -2.98 9.51
CA LYS A 16 -4.78 -3.74 10.72
C LYS A 16 -3.47 -4.50 10.52
N LEU A 17 -2.52 -4.31 11.42
CA LEU A 17 -1.23 -4.98 11.41
C LEU A 17 -0.95 -5.54 12.79
N LEU A 18 -0.56 -6.81 12.88
CA LEU A 18 0.02 -7.35 14.11
C LEU A 18 1.48 -6.89 14.19
N SER A 19 1.87 -6.28 15.30
CA SER A 19 3.26 -5.91 15.56
C SER A 19 4.14 -7.15 15.53
N ASP A 20 5.40 -7.01 15.11
CA ASP A 20 6.34 -8.12 14.94
C ASP A 20 6.55 -8.92 16.24
N ASP A 21 6.41 -8.26 17.39
CA ASP A 21 6.47 -8.87 18.73
C ASP A 21 5.20 -9.66 19.13
N GLY A 22 4.15 -9.66 18.30
CA GLY A 22 2.85 -10.30 18.56
C GLY A 22 2.02 -9.68 19.69
N ARG A 23 2.59 -8.73 20.44
CA ARG A 23 1.99 -8.13 21.64
C ARG A 23 0.96 -7.04 21.35
N HIS A 24 1.07 -6.36 20.22
CA HIS A 24 0.20 -5.23 19.88
C HIS A 24 -0.40 -5.38 18.48
N VAL A 25 -1.65 -4.98 18.35
CA VAL A 25 -2.32 -4.82 17.06
C VAL A 25 -2.39 -3.34 16.74
N VAL A 26 -1.71 -2.93 15.68
CA VAL A 26 -1.77 -1.57 15.15
C VAL A 26 -3.01 -1.45 14.29
N ILE A 27 -3.89 -0.51 14.65
CA ILE A 27 -5.06 -0.14 13.86
C ILE A 27 -4.85 1.24 13.22
N ARG A 28 -5.21 1.36 11.95
CA ARG A 28 -5.15 2.61 11.17
C ARG A 28 -6.56 3.02 10.76
N PRO A 29 -7.33 3.68 11.63
CA PRO A 29 -8.73 4.03 11.33
C PRO A 29 -8.87 4.99 10.14
N LEU A 30 -7.83 5.78 9.85
CA LEU A 30 -7.79 6.73 8.75
C LEU A 30 -7.11 6.18 7.49
N ALA A 31 -6.96 4.85 7.35
CA ALA A 31 -6.28 4.25 6.20
C ALA A 31 -6.94 4.56 4.84
N TYR A 32 -8.23 4.93 4.86
CA TYR A 32 -9.02 5.25 3.66
C TYR A 32 -9.32 6.75 3.52
N ALA A 33 -8.89 7.58 4.48
CA ALA A 33 -9.11 9.01 4.44
C ALA A 33 -7.95 9.70 3.70
N SER A 34 -8.27 10.66 2.84
CA SER A 34 -7.25 11.43 2.14
C SER A 34 -6.54 12.40 3.10
N GLU A 35 -5.28 12.73 2.80
CA GLU A 35 -4.51 13.69 3.61
C GLU A 35 -5.20 15.07 3.65
N ALA A 36 -5.85 15.47 2.56
CA ALA A 36 -6.61 16.71 2.48
C ALA A 36 -7.81 16.73 3.44
N GLU A 37 -8.62 15.67 3.46
CA GLU A 37 -9.75 15.56 4.38
C GLU A 37 -9.32 15.52 5.85
N ILE A 38 -8.21 14.85 6.16
CA ILE A 38 -7.65 14.82 7.51
C ILE A 38 -7.22 16.23 7.93
N ALA A 39 -6.56 16.98 7.04
CA ALA A 39 -6.13 18.34 7.31
C ALA A 39 -7.32 19.29 7.50
N ASP A 40 -8.35 19.18 6.66
CA ASP A 40 -9.57 19.99 6.76
C ASP A 40 -10.33 19.67 8.06
N HIS A 41 -10.44 18.39 8.42
CA HIS A 41 -11.02 17.97 9.69
C HIS A 41 -10.22 18.50 10.89
N ALA A 42 -8.89 18.45 10.83
CA ALA A 42 -8.03 18.95 11.89
C ALA A 42 -8.20 20.46 12.09
N ARG A 43 -8.30 21.24 11.00
CA ARG A 43 -8.60 22.67 11.07
C ARG A 43 -9.98 22.94 11.65
N ALA A 44 -11.01 22.22 11.20
CA ALA A 44 -12.38 22.38 11.69
C ALA A 44 -12.53 22.02 13.18
N ARG A 45 -11.77 21.03 13.65
CA ARG A 45 -11.72 20.62 15.07
C ARG A 45 -10.72 21.42 15.92
N ALA A 46 -10.00 22.36 15.32
CA ALA A 46 -8.93 23.13 15.97
C ALA A 46 -7.84 22.27 16.64
N PHE A 47 -7.49 21.14 16.02
CA PHE A 47 -6.37 20.32 16.49
C PHE A 47 -5.02 20.99 16.15
N PRO A 48 -4.04 21.01 17.07
CA PRO A 48 -2.72 21.56 16.78
C PRO A 48 -1.98 20.65 15.78
N ILE A 49 -1.64 21.19 14.61
CA ILE A 49 -0.83 20.48 13.61
C ILE A 49 0.64 20.82 13.87
N ILE A 50 1.43 19.82 14.24
CA ILE A 50 2.87 19.98 14.50
C ILE A 50 3.61 19.89 13.15
N PRO A 51 4.44 20.88 12.79
CA PRO A 51 5.18 20.86 11.54
C PRO A 51 6.23 19.73 11.52
N CYS A 52 6.33 19.04 10.38
CA CYS A 52 7.25 17.92 10.15
C CYS A 52 8.71 18.37 9.90
N ASP A 53 9.11 19.49 10.51
CA ASP A 53 10.43 20.11 10.35
C ASP A 53 11.35 19.78 11.53
N LEU A 54 10.78 19.20 12.59
CA LEU A 54 11.46 18.88 13.85
C LEU A 54 12.33 17.62 13.79
N CYS A 55 12.23 16.82 12.72
CA CYS A 55 13.04 15.62 12.53
C CYS A 55 14.15 15.89 11.50
N GLY A 56 15.38 16.08 11.97
CA GLY A 56 16.58 16.33 11.17
C GLY A 56 17.08 15.12 10.37
N SER A 57 16.20 14.36 9.71
CA SER A 57 16.57 13.18 8.94
C SER A 57 16.43 13.42 7.43
N GLN A 58 17.43 12.96 6.67
CA GLN A 58 17.42 12.97 5.20
C GLN A 58 16.24 12.20 4.59
N GLU A 59 15.54 11.36 5.37
CA GLU A 59 14.34 10.63 4.95
C GLU A 59 13.20 11.56 4.50
N ASN A 60 13.15 12.78 5.05
CA ASN A 60 12.18 13.79 4.64
C ASN A 60 12.34 14.18 3.16
N LEU A 61 13.54 14.10 2.57
CA LEU A 61 13.73 14.43 1.15
C LEU A 61 13.07 13.40 0.23
N GLN A 62 13.24 12.10 0.53
CA GLN A 62 12.60 11.03 -0.24
C GLN A 62 11.07 11.09 -0.10
N ARG A 63 10.56 11.34 1.11
CA ARG A 63 9.12 11.53 1.35
C ARG A 63 8.57 12.74 0.59
N LYS A 64 9.25 13.89 0.66
CA LYS A 64 8.86 15.11 -0.07
C LYS A 64 8.88 14.90 -1.59
N GLN A 65 9.85 14.16 -2.12
CA GLN A 65 9.91 13.83 -3.55
C GLN A 65 8.72 12.96 -3.98
N VAL A 66 8.41 11.90 -3.23
CA VAL A 66 7.26 11.04 -3.54
C VAL A 66 5.95 11.81 -3.41
N GLN A 67 5.82 12.68 -2.42
CA GLN A 67 4.64 13.54 -2.26
C GLN A 67 4.45 14.47 -3.47
N LYS A 68 5.52 15.09 -3.97
CA LYS A 68 5.49 15.90 -5.20
C LYS A 68 5.07 15.08 -6.42
N MET A 69 5.58 13.86 -6.57
CA MET A 69 5.18 12.97 -7.67
C MET A 69 3.70 12.60 -7.61
N MET A 70 3.19 12.26 -6.42
CA MET A 70 1.77 11.96 -6.23
C MET A 70 0.90 13.17 -6.56
N ALA A 71 1.26 14.37 -6.07
CA ALA A 71 0.52 15.60 -6.36
C ALA A 71 0.51 15.94 -7.86
N ALA A 72 1.62 15.72 -8.57
CA ALA A 72 1.68 15.90 -10.02
C ALA A 72 0.71 14.95 -10.74
N TRP A 73 0.69 13.66 -10.36
CA TRP A 73 -0.20 12.67 -10.96
C TRP A 73 -1.67 12.92 -10.70
N GLU A 74 -2.02 13.44 -9.53
CA GLU A 74 -3.38 13.83 -9.19
C GLU A 74 -3.82 15.07 -10.00
N THR A 75 -2.89 15.98 -10.29
CA THR A 75 -3.15 17.17 -11.13
C THR A 75 -3.34 16.78 -12.60
N GLU A 76 -2.51 15.86 -13.10
CA GLU A 76 -2.60 15.34 -14.48
C GLU A 76 -3.83 14.44 -14.68
N THR A 77 -4.19 13.65 -13.67
CA THR A 77 -5.28 12.68 -13.73
C THR A 77 -5.97 12.57 -12.38
N PRO A 78 -7.06 13.30 -12.14
CA PRO A 78 -7.78 13.25 -10.87
C PRO A 78 -8.30 11.84 -10.58
N GLY A 79 -8.11 11.36 -9.35
CA GLY A 79 -8.49 10.03 -8.88
C GLY A 79 -7.46 8.92 -9.16
N ARG A 80 -6.30 9.25 -9.73
CA ARG A 80 -5.25 8.27 -10.05
C ARG A 80 -4.61 7.69 -8.79
N ILE A 81 -4.40 8.49 -7.74
CA ILE A 81 -3.86 7.99 -6.47
C ILE A 81 -4.81 6.95 -5.86
N ASP A 82 -6.12 7.23 -5.86
CA ASP A 82 -7.14 6.31 -5.35
C ASP A 82 -7.19 4.99 -6.12
N GLN A 83 -7.08 5.07 -7.45
CA GLN A 83 -7.01 3.87 -8.29
C GLN A 83 -5.78 3.02 -7.95
N ILE A 84 -4.61 3.64 -7.75
CA ILE A 84 -3.41 2.91 -7.34
C ILE A 84 -3.57 2.32 -5.93
N ALA A 85 -4.15 3.05 -4.99
CA ALA A 85 -4.42 2.55 -3.65
C ALA A 85 -5.35 1.32 -3.67
N ARG A 86 -6.40 1.35 -4.51
CA ARG A 86 -7.28 0.20 -4.74
C ARG A 86 -6.56 -0.96 -5.41
N ALA A 87 -5.68 -0.69 -6.38
CA ALA A 87 -4.89 -1.72 -7.04
C ALA A 87 -3.96 -2.44 -6.04
N LEU A 88 -3.39 -1.73 -5.07
CA LEU A 88 -2.58 -2.34 -4.00
C LEU A 88 -3.38 -3.30 -3.11
N ALA A 89 -4.69 -3.13 -3.01
CA ALA A 89 -5.57 -4.06 -2.28
C ALA A 89 -6.01 -5.27 -3.13
N ARG A 90 -5.88 -5.19 -4.46
CA ARG A 90 -6.27 -6.26 -5.39
C ARG A 90 -5.03 -6.92 -5.98
N VAL A 91 -4.50 -7.89 -5.24
CA VAL A 91 -3.33 -8.66 -5.66
C VAL A 91 -3.75 -9.92 -6.41
N GLU A 92 -3.26 -10.09 -7.64
CA GLU A 92 -3.38 -11.32 -8.43
C GLU A 92 -2.02 -12.04 -8.40
N PRO A 93 -1.83 -13.11 -7.60
CA PRO A 93 -0.52 -13.74 -7.39
C PRO A 93 0.21 -14.18 -8.66
N SER A 94 -0.53 -14.66 -9.65
CA SER A 94 0.01 -15.08 -10.95
C SER A 94 0.61 -13.94 -11.78
N GLN A 95 0.26 -12.69 -11.47
CA GLN A 95 0.75 -11.49 -12.16
C GLN A 95 1.87 -10.77 -11.39
N LEU A 96 2.15 -11.17 -10.13
CA LEU A 96 3.16 -10.53 -9.29
C LEU A 96 4.59 -11.08 -9.46
N ALA A 97 4.79 -12.05 -10.37
CA ALA A 97 6.10 -12.66 -10.66
C ALA A 97 6.87 -13.16 -9.40
N ASP A 98 6.17 -13.44 -8.29
CA ASP A 98 6.77 -14.00 -7.08
C ASP A 98 6.59 -15.53 -7.11
N PRO A 99 7.68 -16.31 -7.30
CA PRO A 99 7.61 -17.77 -7.38
C PRO A 99 7.17 -18.44 -6.08
N ARG A 100 7.15 -17.72 -4.95
CA ARG A 100 6.60 -18.22 -3.68
C ARG A 100 5.09 -18.08 -3.58
N LEU A 101 4.52 -17.13 -4.32
CA LEU A 101 3.07 -16.88 -4.35
C LEU A 101 2.37 -17.61 -5.49
N PHE A 102 3.09 -17.89 -6.58
CA PHE A 102 2.57 -18.65 -7.71
C PHE A 102 3.66 -19.55 -8.29
N ASP A 103 3.32 -20.83 -8.52
CA ASP A 103 4.25 -21.79 -9.10
C ASP A 103 4.34 -21.58 -10.63
N PHE A 104 5.29 -20.75 -11.04
CA PHE A 104 5.60 -20.54 -12.44
C PHE A 104 6.38 -21.70 -13.07
N LEU A 105 6.96 -22.60 -12.28
CA LEU A 105 7.76 -23.72 -12.76
C LEU A 105 6.87 -24.92 -13.14
N GLY A 106 5.73 -25.08 -12.46
CA GLY A 106 4.69 -26.07 -12.77
C GLY A 106 3.74 -25.68 -13.92
N LEU A 107 3.89 -24.48 -14.50
CA LEU A 107 3.09 -24.02 -15.65
C LEU A 107 3.39 -24.89 -16.88
N GLY A 108 2.52 -25.88 -17.13
CA GLY A 108 2.64 -26.81 -18.27
C GLY A 108 2.79 -28.28 -17.87
N ALA A 109 2.97 -28.60 -16.59
CA ALA A 109 2.80 -29.95 -16.08
C ALA A 109 1.28 -30.23 -15.98
N SER A 110 0.76 -30.97 -16.96
CA SER A 110 -0.66 -31.26 -17.16
C SER A 110 -1.43 -31.60 -15.88
N ARG A 111 -2.61 -30.99 -15.75
CA ARG A 111 -3.71 -31.44 -14.89
C ARG A 111 -3.90 -32.96 -15.02
N GLU A 112 -3.59 -33.72 -13.98
CA GLU A 112 -4.45 -34.85 -13.62
C GLU A 112 -5.65 -34.26 -12.87
N VAL A 113 -6.77 -34.16 -13.58
CA VAL A 113 -8.08 -33.97 -12.95
C VAL A 113 -8.45 -35.33 -12.36
N PRO A 114 -8.56 -35.53 -11.04
CA PRO A 114 -9.16 -36.75 -10.54
C PRO A 114 -10.61 -36.78 -11.02
N ALA A 115 -10.96 -37.78 -11.82
CA ALA A 115 -12.32 -38.01 -12.28
C ALA A 115 -13.26 -38.09 -11.06
N PRO A 116 -14.46 -37.50 -11.09
CA PRO A 116 -15.44 -37.71 -10.04
C PRO A 116 -15.81 -39.20 -10.02
N GLY A 117 -15.49 -39.87 -8.92
CA GLY A 117 -15.84 -41.27 -8.71
C GLY A 117 -17.36 -41.46 -8.76
N CYS A 118 -17.82 -42.32 -9.66
CA CYS A 118 -19.08 -43.02 -9.49
C CYS A 118 -18.79 -44.32 -8.71
N GLY A 119 -19.45 -44.49 -7.57
CA GLY A 119 -19.40 -45.68 -6.73
C GLY A 119 -20.18 -45.48 -5.46
#